data_AF-A0A413QYR1-F1
#
_entry.id   AF-A0A413QYR1-F1
#
_cell.length_a   1.000
_cell.length_b   1.000
_cell.length_c   1.000
_cell.angle_alpha   90.00
_cell.angle_beta   90.00
_cell.angle_gamma   90.00
#
_symmetry.space_group_name_H-M   'P 1'
#
loop_
_entity.id
_entity.type
_entity.pdbx_description
1 polymer ?
#
loop_
_entity_poly.entity_id
_entity_poly.type
_entity_poly.pdbx_seq_one_letter_code
_entity_poly.pdbx_strand_id
1 'polypeptide(L)'
;MKWKTGLAVLAAAMCIPAGSMAFDYNLSIDEISEHPLTAYNTVYLGMPKKDFALNFSILPDWTFYGSDGTTEKAERSVTQNGITVIEGLSITTADGSPRGKVLAFENYFKTTNRKAARDMYARLSATIYSNMENFPASQSSKEIRWIQNDVTIVTWIDDKKDADGYYTVTIRRYNNHVLQA
;
A
#
# COMPACT_ATOMS: atom_id res chain seq x y z
N MET A 1 62.76 10.04 21.85
CA MET A 1 62.27 10.31 20.47
C MET A 1 60.82 9.86 20.38
N LYS A 2 59.93 10.73 19.88
CA LYS A 2 58.72 10.53 19.04
C LYS A 2 58.19 9.06 18.91
N TRP A 3 56.90 8.70 19.04
CA TRP A 3 55.63 9.38 18.76
C TRP A 3 54.39 8.67 19.37
N LYS A 4 53.28 9.44 19.40
CA LYS A 4 51.90 9.12 19.79
C LYS A 4 51.18 8.17 18.82
N THR A 5 50.21 7.40 19.32
CA THR A 5 48.83 7.12 18.82
C THR A 5 48.31 5.89 19.59
N GLY A 6 47.05 5.71 20.00
CA GLY A 6 45.79 6.44 19.87
C GLY A 6 44.72 5.61 20.60
N LEU A 7 43.72 6.30 21.16
CA LEU A 7 42.55 5.75 21.86
C LEU A 7 41.83 4.64 21.10
N ALA A 8 41.31 3.64 21.83
CA ALA A 8 39.98 3.10 21.57
C ALA A 8 39.37 2.59 22.89
N VAL A 9 38.59 3.46 23.53
CA VAL A 9 37.60 3.08 24.54
C VAL A 9 36.59 2.19 23.82
N LEU A 10 36.60 0.88 24.10
CA LEU A 10 35.49 0.02 23.71
C LEU A 10 34.26 0.46 24.52
N ALA A 11 33.44 1.29 23.88
CA ALA A 11 32.11 1.60 24.34
C ALA A 11 31.34 0.28 24.48
N ALA A 12 30.85 0.02 25.69
CA ALA A 12 29.79 -0.93 25.94
C ALA A 12 28.58 -0.49 25.12
N ALA A 13 28.47 -1.01 23.90
CA ALA A 13 27.23 -0.98 23.14
C ALA A 13 26.24 -1.83 23.93
N MET A 14 25.40 -1.15 24.70
CA MET A 14 24.19 -1.73 25.26
C MET A 14 23.47 -2.41 24.09
N CYS A 15 23.36 -3.74 24.15
CA CYS A 15 22.35 -4.47 23.40
C CYS A 15 20.98 -4.04 23.95
N ILE A 16 20.54 -2.85 23.56
CA ILE A 16 19.11 -2.56 23.50
C ILE A 16 18.63 -3.48 22.37
N PRO A 17 17.71 -4.42 22.62
CA PRO A 17 17.08 -5.12 21.52
C PRO A 17 16.58 -4.03 20.57
N ALA A 18 16.84 -4.16 19.28
CA ALA A 18 16.10 -3.40 18.28
C ALA A 18 14.63 -3.78 18.49
N GLY A 19 13.98 -3.08 19.42
CA GLY A 19 12.56 -3.18 19.67
C GLY A 19 11.96 -2.87 18.32
N SER A 20 11.14 -3.81 17.84
CA SER A 20 10.11 -3.59 16.84
C SER A 20 9.80 -2.10 16.77
N MET A 21 10.33 -1.38 15.78
CA MET A 21 9.90 -0.01 15.54
C MET A 21 8.40 -0.12 15.39
N ALA A 22 7.66 0.55 16.28
CA ALA A 22 6.22 0.48 16.30
C ALA A 22 5.73 0.79 14.89
N PHE A 23 5.10 -0.20 14.25
CA PHE A 23 4.51 -0.01 12.93
C PHE A 23 3.60 1.22 12.97
N ASP A 24 3.80 2.13 12.02
CA ASP A 24 3.05 3.36 11.90
C ASP A 24 2.21 3.31 10.61
N TYR A 25 0.89 3.11 10.73
CA TYR A 25 -0.01 3.10 9.58
C TYR A 25 0.07 4.41 8.78
N ASN A 26 0.47 5.50 9.44
CA ASN A 26 0.71 6.77 8.79
C ASN A 26 1.88 6.71 7.82
N LEU A 27 2.96 6.02 8.20
CA LEU A 27 4.12 5.80 7.34
C LEU A 27 3.76 4.93 6.14
N SER A 28 3.02 3.84 6.35
CA SER A 28 2.55 2.95 5.27
C SER A 28 1.66 3.69 4.26
N ILE A 29 0.69 4.47 4.75
CA ILE A 29 -0.14 5.33 3.90
C ILE A 29 0.70 6.37 3.17
N ASP A 30 1.63 7.03 3.86
CA ASP A 30 2.46 8.08 3.29
C ASP A 30 3.41 7.54 2.23
N GLU A 31 4.14 6.45 2.47
CA GLU A 31 5.05 5.84 1.50
C GLU A 31 4.32 5.46 0.20
N ILE A 32 3.12 4.87 0.34
CA ILE A 32 2.28 4.51 -0.80
C ILE A 32 1.77 5.77 -1.52
N SER A 33 1.55 6.86 -0.81
CA SER A 33 0.88 8.07 -1.35
C SER A 33 1.84 9.18 -1.79
N GLU A 34 3.08 9.20 -1.29
CA GLU A 34 4.15 10.14 -1.64
C GLU A 34 4.65 9.88 -3.07
N HIS A 35 4.50 8.64 -3.52
CA HIS A 35 4.94 8.18 -4.82
C HIS A 35 3.79 7.57 -5.62
N PRO A 36 2.67 8.33 -5.81
CA PRO A 36 1.44 7.75 -6.33
C PRO A 36 1.57 7.33 -7.81
N LEU A 37 2.50 7.96 -8.55
CA LEU A 37 2.84 7.68 -9.96
C LEU A 37 4.09 6.79 -10.12
N THR A 38 5.02 6.84 -9.17
CA THR A 38 6.25 6.03 -9.22
C THR A 38 6.02 4.61 -8.70
N ALA A 39 5.17 4.43 -7.68
CA ALA A 39 4.67 3.10 -7.28
C ALA A 39 3.97 2.38 -8.46
N TYR A 40 3.35 3.14 -9.36
CA TYR A 40 2.78 2.62 -10.60
C TYR A 40 3.87 2.10 -11.58
N ASN A 41 5.03 2.76 -11.67
CA ASN A 41 6.13 2.34 -12.54
C ASN A 41 6.98 1.21 -11.95
N THR A 42 6.98 1.02 -10.63
CA THR A 42 7.90 0.09 -9.97
C THR A 42 7.25 -1.12 -9.31
N VAL A 43 5.96 -1.08 -8.95
CA VAL A 43 5.46 -2.05 -7.96
C VAL A 43 4.80 -3.27 -8.61
N TYR A 44 3.84 -3.18 -9.56
CA TYR A 44 3.25 -4.41 -10.15
C TYR A 44 2.72 -4.36 -11.59
N LEU A 45 2.57 -3.20 -12.24
CA LEU A 45 1.89 -3.17 -13.55
C LEU A 45 2.70 -3.83 -14.66
N GLY A 46 2.02 -4.69 -15.45
CA GLY A 46 2.67 -5.49 -16.48
C GLY A 46 3.48 -6.68 -15.95
N MET A 47 3.65 -6.80 -14.63
CA MET A 47 4.26 -7.97 -14.00
C MET A 47 3.40 -9.22 -14.25
N PRO A 48 4.01 -10.40 -14.47
CA PRO A 48 3.31 -11.68 -14.43
C PRO A 48 2.65 -11.96 -13.08
N LYS A 49 1.42 -12.48 -13.09
CA LYS A 49 0.67 -12.93 -11.91
C LYS A 49 1.53 -13.75 -10.92
N LYS A 50 2.30 -14.72 -11.43
CA LYS A 50 3.15 -15.58 -10.60
C LYS A 50 4.20 -14.83 -9.77
N ASP A 51 4.67 -13.67 -10.24
CA ASP A 51 5.72 -12.93 -9.57
C ASP A 51 5.12 -12.12 -8.39
N PHE A 52 3.86 -11.67 -8.51
CA PHE A 52 3.09 -11.16 -7.37
C PHE A 52 2.92 -12.23 -6.29
N ALA A 53 2.47 -13.43 -6.68
CA ALA A 53 2.36 -14.55 -5.76
C ALA A 53 3.67 -14.87 -5.04
N LEU A 54 4.80 -14.89 -5.79
CA LEU A 54 6.12 -15.13 -5.22
C LEU A 54 6.51 -14.06 -4.19
N ASN A 55 6.34 -12.79 -4.54
CA ASN A 55 6.74 -11.66 -3.68
C ASN A 55 6.05 -11.66 -2.32
N PHE A 56 4.77 -12.07 -2.25
CA PHE A 56 4.03 -12.11 -0.98
C PHE A 56 4.12 -13.47 -0.27
N SER A 57 4.30 -14.58 -1.00
CA SER A 57 4.44 -15.91 -0.38
C SER A 57 5.66 -16.06 0.52
N ILE A 58 6.70 -15.24 0.32
CA ILE A 58 7.94 -15.28 1.08
C ILE A 58 7.95 -14.31 2.27
N LEU A 59 6.95 -13.43 2.38
CA LEU A 59 6.88 -12.44 3.45
C LEU A 59 6.16 -13.05 4.67
N PRO A 60 6.84 -13.18 5.82
CA PRO A 60 6.33 -13.96 6.95
C PRO A 60 5.07 -13.36 7.59
N ASP A 61 4.89 -12.04 7.49
CA ASP A 61 3.77 -11.32 8.10
C ASP A 61 2.57 -11.15 7.15
N TRP A 62 2.68 -11.62 5.91
CA TRP A 62 1.64 -11.51 4.89
C TRP A 62 0.99 -12.86 4.65
N THR A 63 -0.34 -12.85 4.61
CA THR A 63 -1.14 -13.97 4.13
C THR A 63 -1.44 -13.74 2.67
N PHE A 64 -0.91 -14.59 1.80
CA PHE A 64 -1.23 -14.58 0.37
C PHE A 64 -2.48 -15.40 0.09
N TYR A 65 -3.41 -14.83 -0.66
CA TYR A 65 -4.65 -15.45 -1.12
C TYR A 65 -4.57 -15.61 -2.64
N GLY A 66 -3.96 -16.71 -3.06
CA GLY A 66 -3.91 -17.12 -4.46
C GLY A 66 -5.29 -17.52 -4.96
N SER A 67 -5.51 -17.33 -6.26
CA SER A 67 -6.74 -17.71 -6.97
C SER A 67 -6.39 -18.22 -8.35
N ASP A 68 -7.16 -19.16 -8.89
CA ASP A 68 -7.09 -19.54 -10.30
C ASP A 68 -7.75 -18.48 -11.22
N GLY A 69 -8.44 -17.50 -10.63
CA GLY A 69 -9.08 -16.40 -11.33
C GLY A 69 -8.13 -15.25 -11.70
N THR A 70 -8.70 -14.12 -12.10
CA THR A 70 -7.98 -12.90 -12.53
C THR A 70 -7.63 -11.96 -11.39
N THR A 71 -7.76 -12.40 -10.14
CA THR A 71 -7.55 -11.56 -8.96
C THR A 71 -6.76 -12.32 -7.92
N GLU A 72 -5.70 -11.70 -7.42
CA GLU A 72 -4.95 -12.20 -6.28
C GLU A 72 -4.84 -11.09 -5.25
N LYS A 73 -4.79 -11.46 -3.97
CA LYS A 73 -4.58 -10.49 -2.91
C LYS A 73 -3.61 -11.03 -1.88
N ALA A 74 -2.94 -10.12 -1.19
CA ALA A 74 -2.18 -10.41 0.00
C ALA A 74 -2.64 -9.46 1.09
N GLU A 75 -2.83 -9.95 2.31
CA GLU A 75 -3.22 -9.14 3.46
C GLU A 75 -2.24 -9.38 4.62
N ARG A 76 -1.99 -8.34 5.41
CA ARG A 76 -1.39 -8.46 6.74
C ARG A 76 -2.24 -7.72 7.75
N SER A 77 -2.25 -8.20 8.98
CA SER A 77 -2.94 -7.54 10.08
C SER A 77 -1.94 -6.82 10.95
N VAL A 78 -2.22 -5.55 11.26
CA VAL A 78 -1.38 -4.77 12.16
C VAL A 78 -2.21 -4.05 13.20
N THR A 79 -1.73 -4.05 14.45
CA THR A 79 -2.42 -3.40 15.57
C THR A 79 -1.54 -2.31 16.16
N GLN A 80 -2.04 -1.08 16.21
CA GLN A 80 -1.36 0.05 16.85
C GLN A 80 -2.36 0.82 17.71
N ASN A 81 -1.98 1.19 18.93
CA ASN A 81 -2.83 1.95 19.86
C ASN A 81 -4.24 1.35 20.05
N GLY A 82 -4.33 0.01 20.05
CA GLY A 82 -5.60 -0.72 20.21
C GLY A 82 -6.51 -0.72 18.98
N ILE A 83 -6.06 -0.19 17.84
CA ILE A 83 -6.77 -0.22 16.56
C ILE A 83 -6.07 -1.24 15.66
N THR A 84 -6.82 -2.26 15.23
CA THR A 84 -6.36 -3.21 14.22
C THR A 84 -6.76 -2.71 12.84
N VAL A 85 -5.79 -2.72 11.93
CA VAL A 85 -5.95 -2.44 10.51
C VAL A 85 -5.44 -3.65 9.73
N ILE A 86 -6.25 -4.12 8.78
CA ILE A 86 -5.80 -5.07 7.76
C ILE A 86 -5.31 -4.23 6.59
N GLU A 87 -4.04 -4.36 6.26
CA GLU A 87 -3.48 -3.82 5.03
C GLU A 87 -3.52 -4.89 3.97
N GLY A 88 -3.94 -4.53 2.77
CA GLY A 88 -3.92 -5.46 1.68
C GLY A 88 -3.54 -4.83 0.36
N LEU A 89 -2.90 -5.66 -0.47
CA LEU A 89 -2.77 -5.41 -1.88
C LEU A 89 -3.63 -6.40 -2.64
N SER A 90 -4.32 -5.91 -3.67
CA SER A 90 -5.05 -6.72 -4.63
C SER A 90 -4.59 -6.37 -6.02
N ILE A 91 -4.45 -7.36 -6.88
CA ILE A 91 -4.16 -7.18 -8.30
C ILE A 91 -5.30 -7.71 -9.15
N THR A 92 -5.54 -7.07 -10.28
CA THR A 92 -6.37 -7.60 -11.37
C THR A 92 -5.49 -7.89 -12.56
N THR A 93 -5.56 -9.11 -13.10
CA THR A 93 -4.76 -9.56 -14.24
C THR A 93 -5.60 -9.74 -15.50
N ALA A 94 -4.95 -9.76 -16.67
CA ALA A 94 -5.62 -9.98 -17.96
C ALA A 94 -6.29 -11.35 -18.07
N ASP A 95 -5.68 -12.37 -17.47
CA ASP A 95 -6.18 -13.74 -17.43
C ASP A 95 -5.71 -14.42 -16.13
N GLY A 96 -6.27 -15.59 -15.84
CA GLY A 96 -5.92 -16.37 -14.65
C GLY A 96 -4.59 -17.12 -14.74
N SER A 97 -3.90 -17.09 -15.88
CA SER A 97 -2.65 -17.83 -16.06
C SER A 97 -1.51 -17.24 -15.21
N PRO A 98 -0.50 -18.03 -14.84
CA PRO A 98 0.70 -17.53 -14.16
C PRO A 98 1.44 -16.40 -14.92
N ARG A 99 1.21 -16.28 -16.23
CA ARG A 99 1.80 -15.25 -17.10
C ARG A 99 0.85 -14.07 -17.38
N GLY A 100 -0.38 -14.12 -16.89
CA GLY A 100 -1.35 -13.05 -17.02
C GLY A 100 -0.76 -11.76 -16.45
N LYS A 101 -0.75 -10.69 -17.25
CA LYS A 101 -0.19 -9.41 -16.85
C LYS A 101 -1.12 -8.70 -15.87
N VAL A 102 -0.58 -8.09 -14.82
CA VAL A 102 -1.33 -7.20 -13.93
C VAL A 102 -1.75 -5.93 -14.69
N LEU A 103 -3.05 -5.65 -14.68
CA LEU A 103 -3.69 -4.50 -15.34
C LEU A 103 -4.08 -3.40 -14.36
N ALA A 104 -4.39 -3.78 -13.13
CA ALA A 104 -4.71 -2.87 -12.03
C ALA A 104 -4.16 -3.41 -10.73
N PHE A 105 -3.90 -2.51 -9.80
CA PHE A 105 -3.65 -2.90 -8.42
C PHE A 105 -4.30 -1.92 -7.46
N GLU A 106 -4.62 -2.44 -6.29
CA GLU A 106 -5.25 -1.74 -5.19
C GLU A 106 -4.39 -1.89 -3.95
N ASN A 107 -4.27 -0.82 -3.19
CA ASN A 107 -3.89 -0.91 -1.80
C ASN A 107 -5.14 -0.55 -1.00
N TYR A 108 -5.51 -1.39 -0.05
CA TYR A 108 -6.68 -1.16 0.78
C TYR A 108 -6.36 -1.37 2.25
N PHE A 109 -7.08 -0.64 3.08
CA PHE A 109 -6.95 -0.62 4.53
C PHE A 109 -8.32 -0.88 5.13
N LYS A 110 -8.45 -1.99 5.87
CA LYS A 110 -9.70 -2.38 6.51
C LYS A 110 -9.60 -2.19 8.01
N THR A 111 -10.60 -1.61 8.64
CA THR A 111 -10.67 -1.50 10.10
C THR A 111 -12.10 -1.51 10.59
N THR A 112 -12.34 -2.03 11.79
CA THR A 112 -13.66 -1.98 12.42
C THR A 112 -13.97 -0.59 13.01
N ASN A 113 -12.98 0.30 13.08
CA ASN A 113 -13.11 1.65 13.64
C ASN A 113 -13.39 2.69 12.55
N ARG A 114 -14.63 3.23 12.53
CA ARG A 114 -15.07 4.21 11.54
C ARG A 114 -14.24 5.49 11.53
N LYS A 115 -13.83 5.98 12.71
CA LYS A 115 -13.03 7.20 12.82
C LYS A 115 -11.66 6.98 12.21
N ALA A 116 -11.01 5.85 12.54
CA ALA A 116 -9.73 5.49 11.96
C ALA A 116 -9.81 5.39 10.43
N ALA A 117 -10.84 4.76 9.87
CA ALA A 117 -11.05 4.71 8.42
C ALA A 117 -11.16 6.10 7.78
N ARG A 118 -11.93 7.01 8.41
CA ARG A 118 -12.07 8.40 7.93
C ARG A 118 -10.75 9.17 8.00
N ASP A 119 -10.00 9.01 9.08
CA ASP A 119 -8.69 9.66 9.26
C ASP A 119 -7.68 9.14 8.21
N MET A 120 -7.65 7.83 7.95
CA MET A 120 -6.83 7.21 6.90
C MET A 120 -7.19 7.74 5.51
N TYR A 121 -8.49 7.81 5.18
CA TYR A 121 -8.94 8.35 3.89
C TYR A 121 -8.57 9.83 3.71
N ALA A 122 -8.74 10.65 4.75
CA ALA A 122 -8.39 12.06 4.70
C ALA A 122 -6.89 12.27 4.47
N ARG A 123 -6.03 11.50 5.17
CA ARG A 123 -4.58 11.54 5.00
C ARG A 123 -4.15 11.07 3.61
N LEU A 124 -4.62 9.89 3.19
CA LEU A 124 -4.38 9.35 1.85
C LEU A 124 -4.73 10.37 0.77
N SER A 125 -5.90 10.99 0.88
CA SER A 125 -6.33 12.04 -0.05
C SER A 125 -5.38 13.24 -0.04
N ALA A 126 -5.03 13.76 1.14
CA ALA A 126 -4.14 14.91 1.30
C ALA A 126 -2.74 14.65 0.72
N THR A 127 -2.16 13.47 0.97
CA THR A 127 -0.84 13.10 0.45
C THR A 127 -0.86 12.93 -1.07
N ILE A 128 -1.95 12.40 -1.65
CA ILE A 128 -2.10 12.40 -3.12
C ILE A 128 -2.19 13.83 -3.64
N TYR A 129 -3.02 14.70 -3.05
CA TYR A 129 -3.13 16.10 -3.48
C TYR A 129 -1.78 16.83 -3.47
N SER A 130 -0.92 16.59 -2.47
CA SER A 130 0.38 17.26 -2.40
C SER A 130 1.38 16.78 -3.46
N ASN A 131 1.17 15.59 -4.04
CA ASN A 131 2.09 14.96 -4.98
C ASN A 131 1.59 14.96 -6.43
N MET A 132 0.33 15.32 -6.67
CA MET A 132 -0.25 15.43 -8.01
C MET A 132 -0.07 16.83 -8.57
N GLU A 133 0.37 16.93 -9.83
CA GLU A 133 0.55 18.21 -10.51
C GLU A 133 -0.79 18.87 -10.89
N ASN A 134 -1.83 18.06 -11.10
CA ASN A 134 -3.14 18.49 -11.58
C ASN A 134 -4.23 18.31 -10.52
N PHE A 135 -5.27 19.15 -10.61
CA PHE A 135 -6.50 18.97 -9.86
C PHE A 135 -7.19 17.63 -10.19
N PRO A 136 -7.96 17.05 -9.26
CA PRO A 136 -8.71 15.84 -9.51
C PRO A 136 -9.72 16.05 -10.66
N ALA A 137 -9.89 15.02 -11.47
CA ALA A 137 -10.89 14.97 -12.53
C ALA A 137 -12.31 14.91 -11.97
N SER A 138 -12.49 14.28 -10.80
CA SER A 138 -13.76 14.30 -10.06
C SER A 138 -13.53 14.09 -8.57
N GLN A 139 -14.37 14.67 -7.73
CA GLN A 139 -14.29 14.51 -6.27
C GLN A 139 -15.67 14.51 -5.61
N SER A 140 -15.79 13.73 -4.55
CA SER A 140 -16.91 13.70 -3.63
C SER A 140 -16.41 13.52 -2.18
N SER A 141 -17.32 13.46 -1.22
CA SER A 141 -16.96 13.21 0.18
C SER A 141 -16.43 11.79 0.46
N LYS A 142 -16.49 10.90 -0.54
CA LYS A 142 -16.10 9.48 -0.39
C LYS A 142 -15.18 8.96 -1.49
N GLU A 143 -15.01 9.68 -2.59
CA GLU A 143 -14.15 9.27 -3.70
C GLU A 143 -13.48 10.48 -4.32
N ILE A 144 -12.19 10.35 -4.65
CA ILE A 144 -11.46 11.32 -5.46
C ILE A 144 -10.72 10.59 -6.57
N ARG A 145 -10.80 11.14 -7.78
CA ARG A 145 -10.23 10.59 -8.99
C ARG A 145 -9.28 11.58 -9.62
N TRP A 146 -8.08 11.13 -9.90
CA TRP A 146 -7.09 11.86 -10.69
C TRP A 146 -6.78 11.11 -11.98
N ILE A 147 -6.53 11.88 -13.03
CA ILE A 147 -6.07 11.39 -14.32
C ILE A 147 -4.78 12.13 -14.62
N GLN A 148 -3.68 11.39 -14.75
CA GLN A 148 -2.38 11.94 -15.13
C GLN A 148 -1.78 11.07 -16.22
N ASN A 149 -1.75 11.63 -17.43
CA ASN A 149 -1.41 10.90 -18.66
C ASN A 149 -2.26 9.61 -18.75
N ASP A 150 -1.60 8.46 -18.81
CA ASP A 150 -2.24 7.16 -18.98
C ASP A 150 -2.58 6.48 -17.66
N VAL A 151 -2.50 7.21 -16.54
CA VAL A 151 -2.76 6.67 -15.21
C VAL A 151 -4.01 7.29 -14.63
N THR A 152 -4.90 6.44 -14.13
CA THR A 152 -5.97 6.88 -13.24
C THR A 152 -5.74 6.36 -11.83
N ILE A 153 -5.82 7.30 -10.89
CA ILE A 153 -5.74 7.04 -9.45
C ILE A 153 -7.11 7.35 -8.88
N VAL A 154 -7.69 6.36 -8.19
CA VAL A 154 -8.97 6.51 -7.50
C VAL A 154 -8.75 6.18 -6.04
N THR A 155 -8.98 7.14 -5.16
CA THR A 155 -9.07 6.89 -3.73
C THR A 155 -10.53 6.91 -3.31
N TRP A 156 -10.97 5.97 -2.49
CA TRP A 156 -12.31 6.01 -1.92
C TRP A 156 -12.37 5.39 -0.53
N ILE A 157 -13.48 5.67 0.16
CA ILE A 157 -13.84 5.05 1.42
C ILE A 157 -15.25 4.48 1.33
N ASP A 158 -15.40 3.21 1.71
CA ASP A 158 -16.71 2.67 2.06
C ASP A 158 -17.01 3.01 3.53
N ASP A 159 -18.01 3.87 3.72
CA ASP A 159 -18.44 4.31 5.04
C ASP A 159 -19.49 3.39 5.68
N LYS A 160 -19.80 2.29 5.01
CA LYS A 160 -20.50 1.12 5.54
C LYS A 160 -19.50 0.00 5.78
N LYS A 161 -19.89 -0.92 6.65
CA LYS A 161 -19.11 -2.14 6.88
C LYS A 161 -19.36 -3.14 5.75
N ASP A 162 -18.32 -3.80 5.31
CA ASP A 162 -18.42 -4.98 4.44
C ASP A 162 -19.02 -6.18 5.20
N ALA A 163 -19.15 -7.31 4.50
CA ALA A 163 -19.70 -8.54 5.07
C ALA A 163 -18.89 -9.07 6.27
N ASP A 164 -17.60 -8.74 6.32
CA ASP A 164 -16.66 -9.14 7.37
C ASP A 164 -16.61 -8.12 8.52
N GLY A 165 -17.40 -7.03 8.45
CA GLY A 165 -17.55 -6.05 9.52
C GLY A 165 -16.55 -4.89 9.49
N TYR A 166 -15.86 -4.67 8.37
CA TYR A 166 -14.82 -3.64 8.23
C TYR A 166 -15.26 -2.45 7.37
N TYR A 167 -14.83 -1.26 7.77
CA TYR A 167 -14.74 -0.10 6.89
C TYR A 167 -13.49 -0.22 6.05
N THR A 168 -13.58 0.09 4.75
CA THR A 168 -12.46 -0.05 3.83
C THR A 168 -12.12 1.28 3.19
N VAL A 169 -10.83 1.63 3.23
CA VAL A 169 -10.24 2.73 2.47
C VAL A 169 -9.39 2.12 1.38
N THR A 170 -9.56 2.54 0.14
CA THR A 170 -8.82 1.97 -0.99
C THR A 170 -8.20 3.07 -1.83
N ILE A 171 -6.99 2.82 -2.30
CA ILE A 171 -6.40 3.48 -3.45
C ILE A 171 -6.21 2.45 -4.56
N ARG A 172 -6.92 2.66 -5.67
CA ARG A 172 -6.72 1.92 -6.91
C ARG A 172 -5.89 2.75 -7.88
N ARG A 173 -4.94 2.08 -8.53
CA ARG A 173 -4.15 2.63 -9.63
C ARG A 173 -4.29 1.71 -10.82
N TYR A 174 -4.57 2.28 -11.98
CA TYR A 174 -4.65 1.50 -13.20
C TYR A 174 -4.20 2.28 -14.43
N ASN A 175 -3.72 1.52 -15.41
CA ASN A 175 -3.25 2.03 -16.69
C ASN A 175 -4.43 2.12 -17.67
N ASN A 176 -4.76 3.33 -18.11
CA ASN A 176 -5.83 3.63 -19.06
C ASN A 176 -5.59 3.05 -20.45
N HIS A 177 -4.33 2.79 -20.86
CA HIS A 177 -4.05 2.09 -22.11
C HIS A 177 -4.36 0.60 -22.02
N VAL A 178 -4.21 0.00 -20.85
CA VAL A 178 -4.35 -1.45 -20.66
C VAL A 178 -5.79 -1.81 -20.31
N LEU A 179 -6.47 -0.95 -19.54
CA LEU A 179 -7.89 -1.11 -19.20
C LEU A 179 -8.82 -0.36 -20.17
N GLN A 180 -8.46 -0.18 -21.44
CA GLN A 180 -9.39 0.41 -22.42
C GLN A 180 -10.74 -0.31 -22.34
N ALA A 181 -11.72 0.42 -21.82
CA ALA A 181 -13.14 0.10 -21.84
C ALA A 181 -13.72 0.45 -23.21
#